data_AF-A0A933M2B9-F1
#
_entry.id   AF-A0A933M2B9-F1
#
_cell.length_a   1.000
_cell.length_b   1.000
_cell.length_c   1.000
_cell.angle_alpha   90.00
_cell.angle_beta   90.00
_cell.angle_gamma   90.00
#
_symmetry.space_group_name_H-M   'P 1'
#
loop_
_entity.id
_entity.type
_entity.pdbx_description
1 polymer ?
#
loop_
_entity_poly.entity_id
_entity_poly.type
_entity_poly.pdbx_seq_one_letter_code
_entity_poly.pdbx_strand_id
1 'polypeptide(L)'
;MKKSCNGFYVVVPKLKFRYETLHAIYSKDCIGTIETQLKKNNLKITDFFQNVKTKEITADIIKKFDPAFLSFFNINTPFNYRKALKIAETKSFECLP
;
A
#
# COMPACT_ATOMS: atom_id res chain seq x y z
N MET A 1 -19.31 -11.25 -1.80
CA MET A 1 -17.90 -10.81 -1.94
C MET A 1 -17.04 -12.00 -2.34
N LYS A 2 -16.49 -12.01 -3.57
CA LYS A 2 -15.62 -13.09 -4.05
C LYS A 2 -14.36 -13.17 -3.18
N LYS A 3 -14.16 -14.31 -2.53
CA LYS A 3 -12.89 -14.69 -1.87
C LYS A 3 -11.85 -14.94 -2.98
N SER A 4 -11.07 -13.94 -3.37
CA SER A 4 -9.91 -14.19 -4.23
C SER A 4 -8.66 -13.51 -3.68
N CYS A 5 -8.21 -14.00 -2.53
CA CYS A 5 -6.80 -14.06 -2.20
C CYS A 5 -6.57 -15.46 -1.63
N ASN A 6 -6.03 -16.38 -2.43
CA ASN A 6 -5.76 -17.78 -2.09
C ASN A 6 -4.94 -17.90 -0.80
N GLY A 7 -5.58 -17.90 0.36
CA GLY A 7 -4.92 -18.07 1.66
C GLY A 7 -3.87 -17.01 2.02
N PHE A 8 -3.83 -15.87 1.31
CA PHE A 8 -2.96 -14.74 1.67
C PHE A 8 -3.72 -13.78 2.57
N TYR A 9 -3.09 -13.38 3.66
CA TYR A 9 -3.67 -12.44 4.61
C TYR A 9 -3.29 -10.99 4.29
N VAL A 10 -2.16 -10.78 3.62
CA VAL A 10 -1.72 -9.47 3.16
C VAL A 10 -1.33 -9.55 1.69
N VAL A 11 -1.82 -8.61 0.88
CA VAL A 11 -1.32 -8.38 -0.49
C VAL A 11 -0.80 -6.95 -0.55
N VAL A 12 0.50 -6.78 -0.76
CA VAL A 12 1.18 -5.49 -0.58
C VAL A 12 2.05 -5.12 -1.78
N PRO A 13 1.94 -3.90 -2.32
CA PRO A 13 2.88 -3.40 -3.30
C PRO A 13 4.28 -3.27 -2.70
N LYS A 14 5.30 -3.74 -3.43
CA LYS A 14 6.70 -3.59 -3.06
C LYS A 14 7.45 -2.85 -4.15
N LEU A 15 7.83 -1.63 -3.85
CA LEU A 15 8.61 -0.77 -4.73
C LEU A 15 10.05 -0.73 -4.23
N LYS A 16 10.99 -1.16 -5.07
CA LYS A 16 12.39 -1.35 -4.69
C LYS A 16 12.50 -2.28 -3.47
N PHE A 17 13.01 -1.78 -2.34
CA PHE A 17 13.18 -2.52 -1.09
C PHE A 17 12.13 -2.17 -0.02
N ARG A 18 11.08 -1.41 -0.38
CA ARG A 18 10.06 -0.96 0.58
C ARG A 18 8.68 -1.50 0.23
N TYR A 19 7.98 -1.94 1.27
CA TYR A 19 6.55 -2.18 1.20
C TYR A 19 5.80 -0.86 1.27
N GLU A 20 4.82 -0.71 0.38
CA GLU A 20 3.86 0.39 0.42
C GLU A 20 2.66 -0.03 1.26
N THR A 21 2.86 -0.05 2.58
CA THR A 21 1.93 -0.64 3.55
C THR A 21 0.60 0.10 3.65
N LEU A 22 0.58 1.39 3.32
CA LEU A 22 -0.66 2.18 3.26
C LEU A 22 -1.48 1.91 1.98
N HIS A 23 -0.91 1.18 1.02
CA HIS A 23 -1.53 0.81 -0.25
C HIS A 23 -1.70 -0.71 -0.36
N ALA A 24 -1.79 -1.41 0.78
CA ALA A 24 -1.94 -2.86 0.85
C ALA A 24 -3.38 -3.27 1.12
N ILE A 25 -3.72 -4.49 0.69
CA ILE A 25 -4.99 -5.16 1.00
C ILE A 25 -4.75 -6.10 2.18
N TYR A 26 -5.58 -5.96 3.21
CA TYR A 26 -5.52 -6.74 4.43
C TYR A 26 -6.78 -7.61 4.59
N SER A 27 -6.61 -8.90 4.87
CA SER A 27 -7.71 -9.79 5.28
C SER A 27 -8.16 -9.45 6.71
N LYS A 28 -9.43 -9.70 7.02
CA LYS A 28 -9.94 -9.65 8.40
C LYS A 28 -9.23 -10.65 9.32
N ASP A 29 -8.65 -11.71 8.77
CA ASP A 29 -7.89 -12.70 9.53
C ASP A 29 -6.61 -12.10 10.16
N CYS A 30 -6.13 -10.94 9.69
CA CYS A 30 -4.99 -10.23 10.30
C CYS A 30 -5.31 -9.60 11.66
N ILE A 31 -6.58 -9.43 12.03
CA ILE A 31 -7.00 -8.63 13.19
C ILE A 31 -6.33 -9.14 14.48
N GLY A 32 -6.35 -10.45 14.74
CA GLY A 32 -5.76 -11.00 15.97
C GLY A 32 -4.25 -10.84 16.05
N THR A 33 -3.54 -10.96 14.93
CA THR A 33 -2.09 -10.74 14.87
C THR A 33 -1.74 -9.27 15.07
N ILE A 34 -2.49 -8.35 14.45
CA ILE A 34 -2.32 -6.90 14.61
C ILE A 34 -2.59 -6.50 16.07
N GLU A 35 -3.67 -6.98 16.68
CA GLU A 35 -4.01 -6.69 18.07
C GLU A 35 -2.90 -7.18 19.03
N THR A 36 -2.40 -8.39 18.84
CA THR A 36 -1.29 -8.94 19.63
C THR A 36 -0.05 -8.07 19.53
N GLN A 37 0.25 -7.55 18.34
CA GLN A 37 1.41 -6.69 18.13
C GLN A 37 1.23 -5.32 18.80
N LEU A 38 0.05 -4.72 18.69
CA LEU A 38 -0.29 -3.46 19.36
C LEU A 38 -0.20 -3.59 20.88
N LYS A 39 -0.67 -4.70 21.47
CA LYS A 39 -0.53 -5.00 22.91
C LYS A 39 0.93 -5.08 23.38
N LYS A 40 1.85 -5.43 22.48
CA LYS A 40 3.30 -5.44 22.73
C LYS A 40 3.97 -4.08 22.48
N ASN A 41 3.19 -3.04 22.19
CA ASN A 41 3.66 -1.71 21.81
C ASN A 41 4.59 -1.70 20.58
N ASN A 42 4.49 -2.72 19.71
CA ASN A 42 5.25 -2.74 18.46
C ASN A 42 4.44 -2.06 17.34
N LEU A 43 4.68 -0.76 17.13
CA LEU A 43 3.94 0.03 16.15
C LEU A 43 4.45 -0.10 14.70
N LYS A 44 5.51 -0.88 14.48
CA LYS A 44 6.09 -1.05 13.14
C LYS A 44 5.31 -2.11 12.36
N ILE A 45 4.46 -1.65 11.44
CA ILE A 45 3.56 -2.52 10.68
C ILE A 45 4.28 -3.65 9.92
N THR A 46 5.50 -3.43 9.43
CA THR A 46 6.22 -4.47 8.68
C THR A 46 6.69 -5.63 9.57
N ASP A 47 6.77 -5.45 10.88
CA ASP A 47 7.14 -6.52 11.80
C ASP A 47 6.02 -7.57 11.95
N PHE A 48 4.77 -7.26 11.56
CA PHE A 48 3.70 -8.26 11.60
C PHE A 48 3.71 -9.17 10.36
N PHE A 49 4.31 -8.71 9.25
CA PHE A 49 4.28 -9.43 7.97
C PHE A 49 4.98 -10.79 8.05
N GLN A 50 5.96 -10.95 8.95
CA GLN A 50 6.62 -12.23 9.21
C GLN A 50 5.69 -13.29 9.84
N ASN A 51 4.59 -12.86 10.45
CA ASN A 51 3.65 -13.72 11.17
C ASN A 51 2.43 -14.11 10.31
N VAL A 52 2.36 -13.66 9.05
CA VAL A 52 1.22 -13.87 8.18
C VAL A 52 1.65 -14.18 6.75
N LYS A 53 0.81 -14.93 6.02
CA LYS A 53 1.00 -15.18 4.60
C LYS A 53 0.86 -13.87 3.80
N THR A 54 1.99 -13.34 3.36
CA THR A 54 2.10 -12.07 2.63
C THR A 54 2.43 -12.32 1.17
N LYS A 55 1.71 -11.68 0.26
CA LYS A 55 1.99 -11.68 -1.18
C LYS A 55 2.46 -10.30 -1.62
N GLU A 56 3.59 -10.24 -2.28
CA GLU A 56 4.14 -9.01 -2.84
C GLU A 56 3.59 -8.76 -4.26
N ILE A 57 3.19 -7.52 -4.56
CA ILE A 57 2.95 -7.05 -5.93
C ILE A 57 4.19 -6.28 -6.38
N THR A 58 4.84 -6.74 -7.45
CA THR A 58 6.07 -6.13 -7.95
C THR A 58 5.81 -4.82 -8.68
N ALA A 59 6.85 -3.97 -8.74
CA ALA A 59 6.82 -2.73 -9.52
C ALA A 59 6.41 -2.94 -10.98
N ASP A 60 6.81 -4.05 -11.61
CA ASP A 60 6.48 -4.35 -13.01
C ASP A 60 4.99 -4.61 -13.22
N ILE A 61 4.31 -5.21 -12.25
CA ILE A 61 2.86 -5.40 -12.30
C ILE A 61 2.16 -4.05 -12.14
N ILE A 62 2.62 -3.25 -11.18
CA ILE A 62 2.05 -1.94 -10.86
C ILE A 62 2.18 -0.98 -12.05
N LYS A 63 3.35 -0.97 -12.71
CA LYS A 63 3.64 -0.09 -13.85
C LYS A 63 2.65 -0.25 -15.02
N LYS A 64 1.99 -1.40 -15.13
CA LYS A 64 0.94 -1.64 -16.14
C LYS A 64 -0.32 -0.81 -15.91
N PHE A 65 -0.59 -0.42 -14.66
CA PHE A 65 -1.79 0.32 -14.26
C PHE A 65 -1.47 1.76 -13.84
N ASP A 66 -0.30 1.97 -13.22
CA ASP A 66 0.20 3.29 -12.83
C ASP A 66 1.68 3.42 -13.26
N PRO A 67 1.94 3.77 -14.54
CA PRO A 67 3.29 3.87 -15.07
C PRO A 67 4.17 4.91 -14.36
N ALA A 68 3.54 5.90 -13.73
CA ALA A 68 4.20 7.00 -13.05
C ALA A 68 4.31 6.79 -11.52
N PHE A 69 3.77 5.70 -10.99
CA PHE A 69 3.69 5.40 -9.55
C PHE A 69 3.08 6.54 -8.72
N LEU A 70 2.17 7.32 -9.31
CA LEU A 70 1.51 8.44 -8.64
C LEU A 70 0.62 8.00 -7.49
N SER A 71 0.05 6.80 -7.55
CA SER A 71 -0.72 6.22 -6.43
C SER A 71 0.11 6.12 -5.15
N PHE A 72 1.44 6.07 -5.24
CA PHE A 72 2.35 5.97 -4.10
C PHE A 72 2.98 7.31 -3.69
N PHE A 73 2.56 8.43 -4.28
CA PHE A 73 3.11 9.74 -3.98
C PHE A 73 2.62 10.27 -2.62
N ASN A 74 3.48 10.22 -1.60
CA ASN A 74 3.14 10.61 -0.24
C ASN A 74 3.47 12.09 0.06
N ILE A 75 2.50 12.82 0.61
CA ILE A 75 2.59 14.24 0.96
C ILE A 75 2.83 14.40 2.46
N ASN A 76 4.09 14.28 2.88
CA ASN A 76 4.50 14.48 4.28
C ASN A 76 5.24 15.82 4.51
N THR A 77 5.51 16.59 3.45
CA THR A 77 6.30 17.84 3.54
C THR A 77 5.68 18.95 2.69
N PRO A 78 5.92 20.23 3.04
CA PRO A 78 5.48 21.36 2.21
C PRO A 78 6.03 21.32 0.78
N PHE A 79 7.23 20.74 0.59
CA PHE A 79 7.79 20.53 -0.74
C PHE A 79 6.97 19.53 -1.57
N ASN A 80 6.62 18.38 -0.97
CA ASN A 80 5.78 17.38 -1.63
C ASN A 80 4.39 17.95 -1.94
N TYR A 81 3.85 18.80 -1.06
CA TYR A 81 2.57 19.48 -1.30
C TYR A 81 2.60 20.39 -2.52
N ARG A 82 3.62 21.26 -2.64
CA ARG A 82 3.80 22.10 -3.84
C ARG A 82 3.96 21.27 -5.12
N LYS A 83 4.64 20.12 -5.03
CA LYS A 83 4.76 19.20 -6.15
C LYS A 83 3.41 18.54 -6.50
N ALA A 84 2.60 18.19 -5.50
CA ALA A 84 1.26 17.63 -5.69
C ALA A 84 0.36 18.60 -6.47
N LEU A 85 0.38 19.89 -6.12
CA LEU A 85 -0.40 20.93 -6.82
C LEU A 85 -0.05 20.98 -8.31
N LYS A 86 1.24 21.00 -8.65
CA LYS A 86 1.69 20.97 -10.05
C LYS A 86 1.23 19.70 -10.78
N ILE A 87 1.28 18.54 -10.12
CA ILE A 87 0.81 17.27 -10.70
C ILE A 87 -0.69 17.34 -10.99
N ALA A 88 -1.48 17.89 -10.06
CA ALA A 88 -2.92 18.04 -10.20
C ALA A 88 -3.32 19.03 -11.31
N GLU A 89 -2.55 20.10 -11.50
CA GLU A 89 -2.76 21.07 -12.60
C GLU A 89 -2.43 20.48 -13.98
N THR A 90 -1.40 19.63 -14.05
CA THR A 90 -0.91 19.07 -15.33
C THR A 90 -1.76 17.90 -15.82
N LYS A 91 -2.50 17.24 -14.92
CA LYS A 91 -3.37 16.12 -15.26
C LYS A 91 -4.83 16.52 -15.05
N SER A 92 -5.55 16.73 -16.14
CA SER A 92 -7.01 16.63 -16.13
C SER A 92 -7.37 15.22 -15.65
N PHE A 93 -7.71 15.06 -14.38
CA PHE A 93 -8.36 13.86 -13.91
C PHE A 93 -9.78 13.90 -14.46
N GLU A 94 -9.98 13.37 -15.67
CA GLU A 94 -11.30 12.86 -16.03
C GLU A 94 -11.56 11.73 -15.05
N CYS A 95 -12.32 12.03 -13.98
CA CYS A 95 -13.08 11.00 -13.30
C CYS A 95 -13.98 10.39 -14.38
N LEU A 96 -13.58 9.25 -14.92
CA LEU A 96 -14.48 8.42 -15.71
C LEU A 96 -15.76 8.19 -14.87
N PRO A 97 -16.95 8.39 -15.45
CA PRO A 97 -18.22 8.28 -14.75
C PRO A 97 -18.45 6.89 -14.15
#